data_AF-A0A326GFG1-F1
#
_entry.id   AF-A0A326GFG1-F1
#
_cell.length_a   1.000
_cell.length_b   1.000
_cell.length_c   1.000
_cell.angle_alpha   90.00
_cell.angle_beta   90.00
_cell.angle_gamma   90.00
#
_symmetry.space_group_name_H-M   'P 1'
#
loop_
_entity.id
_entity.type
_entity.pdbx_description
1 polymer ?
#
loop_
_entity_poly.entity_id
_entity_poly.type
_entity_poly.pdbx_seq_one_letter_code
_entity_poly.pdbx_strand_id
1 'polypeptide(L)' 'MNDLVPVIPATPVSPLRQRLIDDMTMRHFSRETQRNYVRDVGRFAAFLGRPP' A
#
# COMPACT_ATOMS: atom_id res chain seq x y z
N MET A 1 9.61 7.66 -30.53
CA MET A 1 8.41 7.18 -29.83
C MET A 1 8.77 7.12 -28.36
N ASN A 2 8.47 8.15 -27.56
CA ASN A 2 7.24 8.27 -26.75
C ASN A 2 7.02 6.97 -25.97
N ASP A 3 7.19 6.90 -24.65
CA ASP A 3 6.51 7.75 -23.69
C ASP A 3 7.35 8.04 -22.43
N LEU A 4 7.58 9.32 -22.17
CA LEU A 4 7.81 9.84 -20.82
C LEU A 4 6.46 9.83 -20.10
N VAL A 5 5.97 8.66 -19.71
CA VAL A 5 4.98 8.61 -18.63
C VAL A 5 5.78 8.98 -17.38
N PRO A 6 5.51 10.10 -16.69
CA PRO A 6 6.01 10.24 -15.34
C PRO A 6 5.34 9.09 -14.58
N VAL A 7 6.13 8.07 -14.24
CA VAL A 7 5.75 7.10 -13.21
C VAL A 7 5.38 7.99 -12.04
N ILE A 8 4.08 8.14 -11.84
CA ILE A 8 3.46 8.88 -10.74
C ILE A 8 4.35 8.58 -9.55
N PRO A 9 4.95 9.56 -8.86
CA PRO A 9 5.82 9.26 -7.74
C PRO A 9 4.98 8.39 -6.83
N ALA A 10 5.32 7.10 -6.76
CA ALA A 10 4.63 6.16 -5.93
C ALA A 10 4.73 6.81 -4.56
N THR A 11 3.61 7.30 -4.05
CA THR A 11 3.56 8.00 -2.76
C THR A 11 4.49 7.25 -1.83
N PRO A 12 5.56 7.89 -1.32
CA PRO A 12 6.64 7.17 -0.65
C PRO A 12 6.01 6.17 0.29
N VAL A 13 6.24 4.87 0.04
CA VAL A 13 5.64 3.82 0.86
C VAL A 13 6.18 4.08 2.26
N SER A 14 5.30 4.48 3.18
CA SER A 14 5.73 4.74 4.55
C SER A 14 6.42 3.48 5.08
N PRO A 15 7.47 3.60 5.91
CA PRO A 15 8.14 2.43 6.49
C PRO A 15 7.15 1.46 7.17
N LEU A 16 6.06 1.99 7.73
CA LEU A 16 4.99 1.21 8.33
C LEU A 16 4.16 0.44 7.29
N ARG A 17 3.81 1.05 6.15
CA ARG A 17 3.12 0.36 5.05
C ARG A 17 3.99 -0.74 4.45
N GLN A 18 5.30 -0.53 4.36
CA GLN A 18 6.22 -1.56 3.87
C GLN A 18 6.23 -2.78 4.82
N ARG A 19 6.38 -2.55 6.13
CA ARG A 19 6.34 -3.62 7.14
C ARG A 19 5.04 -4.42 7.08
N LEU A 20 3.91 -3.74 6.91
CA LEU A 20 2.62 -4.41 6.76
C LEU A 20 2.61 -5.38 5.55
N ILE A 21 3.15 -4.95 4.41
CA ILE A 21 3.25 -5.78 3.21
C ILE A 21 4.20 -6.96 3.43
N ASP A 22 5.35 -6.71 4.07
CA ASP A 22 6.33 -7.74 4.38
C ASP A 22 5.73 -8.82 5.30
N ASP A 23 4.97 -8.41 6.32
CA ASP A 23 4.27 -9.32 7.22
C ASP A 23 3.22 -10.18 6.51
N MET A 24 2.42 -9.59 5.63
CA MET A 24 1.44 -10.35 4.85
C MET A 24 2.11 -11.32 3.87
N THR A 25 3.26 -10.94 3.34
CA THR A 25 4.07 -11.80 2.46
C THR A 25 4.66 -12.98 3.24
N MET A 26 5.21 -12.75 4.43
CA MET A 26 5.72 -13.80 5.32
C MET A 26 4.63 -14.81 5.73
N ARG A 27 3.37 -14.34 5.85
CA ARG A 27 2.21 -15.20 6.16
C ARG A 27 1.56 -15.84 4.92
N HIS A 28 2.17 -15.69 3.74
CA HIS A 28 1.67 -16.24 2.47
C HIS A 28 0.24 -15.79 2.11
N PHE A 29 -0.13 -14.55 2.44
CA PHE A 29 -1.42 -14.01 2.01
C PHE A 29 -1.47 -13.89 0.49
N SER A 30 -2.63 -14.17 -0.10
CA SER A 30 -2.83 -14.00 -1.54
C SER A 30 -2.64 -12.54 -1.94
N ARG A 31 -2.24 -12.29 -3.20
CA ARG A 31 -2.11 -10.92 -3.73
C ARG A 31 -3.40 -10.11 -3.60
N GLU A 32 -4.55 -10.77 -3.75
CA GLU A 32 -5.85 -10.14 -3.57
C GLU A 32 -6.08 -9.74 -2.11
N THR A 33 -5.80 -10.63 -1.16
CA THR A 33 -5.90 -10.33 0.27
C THR A 33 -4.98 -9.17 0.64
N GLN A 34 -3.73 -9.18 0.20
CA GLN A 34 -2.79 -8.08 0.43
C GLN A 34 -3.33 -6.74 -0.08
N ARG A 35 -3.83 -6.72 -1.33
CA ARG A 35 -4.39 -5.51 -1.94
C ARG A 35 -5.61 -4.99 -1.17
N ASN A 36 -6.53 -5.89 -0.80
CA ASN A 36 -7.73 -5.53 -0.05
C ASN A 36 -7.37 -4.99 1.34
N TYR A 37 -6.47 -5.65 2.05
CA TYR A 37 -6.05 -5.25 3.39
C TYR A 37 -5.42 -3.85 3.38
N VAL A 38 -4.50 -3.60 2.45
CA VAL A 38 -3.84 -2.30 2.28
C VAL A 38 -4.84 -1.20 1.94
N ARG A 39 -5.83 -1.48 1.09
CA ARG A 39 -6.89 -0.54 0.74
C ARG A 39 -7.76 -0.20 1.95
N ASP A 40 -8.14 -1.20 2.72
CA ASP A 40 -9.09 -1.04 3.80
C ASP A 40 -8.45 -0.32 5.01
N VAL A 41 -7.17 -0.60 5.32
CA VAL A 41 -6.37 0.18 6.27
C VAL A 41 -6.21 1.64 5.81
N GLY A 42 -5.97 1.87 4.52
CA GLY A 42 -5.88 3.23 3.96
C GLY A 42 -7.19 4.01 4.10
N ARG A 43 -8.33 3.36 3.87
CA ARG A 43 -9.66 3.96 4.08
C ARG A 43 -9.92 4.27 5.54
N PHE A 44 -9.53 3.37 6.44
CA PHE A 44 -9.68 3.57 7.88
C PHE A 44 -8.84 4.74 8.40
N ALA A 45 -7.57 4.84 7.97
CA ALA A 45 -6.70 5.97 8.25
C ALA A 45 -7.28 7.30 7.76
N ALA A 46 -7.80 7.32 6.52
CA ALA A 46 -8.47 8.49 5.96
C ALA A 46 -9.70 8.91 6.77
N PHE A 47 -10.51 7.94 7.21
CA PHE A 47 -11.64 8.18 8.10
C PHE A 47 -11.23 8.79 9.45
N LEU A 48 -10.11 8.33 10.02
CA LEU A 48 -9.58 8.86 11.28
C LEU A 48 -8.79 10.18 11.11
N GLY A 49 -8.46 10.58 9.88
CA GLY A 49 -7.60 11.75 9.60
C GLY A 49 -6.16 11.60 10.11
N ARG A 50 -5.69 10.36 10.31
CA ARG A 50 -4.37 10.05 10.87
C ARG A 50 -3.68 9.02 9.98
N PRO A 51 -2.34 9.04 9.85
CA PRO A 51 -1.63 8.00 9.13
C PRO A 51 -1.89 6.63 9.79
N PRO A 52 -2.03 5.56 8.99
CA PRO A 52 -2.10 4.19 9.52
C PRO A 52 -0.80 3.83 10.22
#